data_AF-R1CWJ9-F1
#
_entry.id   AF-R1CWJ9-F1
#
_cell.length_a   1.000
_cell.length_b   1.000
_cell.length_c   1.000
_cell.angle_alpha   90.00
_cell.angle_beta   90.00
_cell.angle_gamma   90.00
#
_symmetry.space_group_name_H-M   'P 1'
#
loop_
_entity.id
_entity.type
_entity.pdbx_description
1 polymer ?
#
loop_
_entity_poly.entity_id
_entity_poly.type
_entity_poly.pdbx_seq_one_letter_code
_entity_poly.pdbx_strand_id
1 'polypeptide(L)'
;MLAPSRAWSARRVVLGDGRLVRALAKKAKAPEKAGAAPPPPPSGSGVVRGANILKDGADPPILPDSEYPDWLWTIHQPNPPFEELLERAERDGVDSLGYFEQRLLLRGYSKKRIKEHNAERGK
;
A
#
# COMPACT_ATOMS: atom_id res chain seq x y z
N MET A 1 -2.96 -22.57 -33.76
CA MET A 1 -1.82 -22.09 -32.96
C MET A 1 -2.33 -21.08 -31.92
N LEU A 2 -2.55 -21.51 -30.67
CA LEU A 2 -2.87 -20.62 -29.55
C LEU A 2 -1.92 -20.97 -28.39
N ALA A 3 -1.16 -19.98 -27.94
CA ALA A 3 -0.20 -20.13 -26.84
C ALA A 3 -0.91 -20.26 -25.48
N PRO A 4 -0.38 -21.05 -24.52
CA PRO A 4 -0.94 -21.12 -23.18
C PRO A 4 -0.55 -19.89 -22.33
N SER A 5 -1.55 -19.35 -21.66
CA SER A 5 -1.52 -18.29 -20.66
C SER A 5 -0.40 -18.48 -19.63
N ARG A 6 0.41 -17.43 -19.41
CA ARG A 6 1.43 -17.38 -18.35
C ARG A 6 0.72 -17.25 -17.00
N ALA A 7 0.41 -18.38 -16.38
CA ALA A 7 0.07 -18.44 -14.97
C ALA A 7 1.23 -17.85 -14.16
N TRP A 8 0.95 -16.84 -13.32
CA TRP A 8 1.87 -16.41 -12.28
C TRP A 8 2.03 -17.57 -11.29
N SER A 9 3.08 -18.36 -11.48
CA SER A 9 3.54 -19.33 -10.51
C SER A 9 4.07 -18.57 -9.30
N ALA A 10 3.32 -18.59 -8.20
CA ALA A 10 3.92 -18.38 -6.89
C ALA A 10 4.96 -19.49 -6.73
N ARG A 11 6.25 -19.15 -6.81
CA ARG A 11 7.35 -20.07 -6.46
C ARG A 11 7.20 -20.40 -4.98
N ARG A 12 6.44 -21.45 -4.71
CA ARG A 12 6.42 -22.12 -3.42
C ARG A 12 7.69 -22.97 -3.41
N VAL A 13 8.69 -22.60 -2.61
CA VAL A 13 9.82 -23.48 -2.36
C VAL A 13 9.29 -24.64 -1.52
N VAL A 14 9.02 -25.76 -2.19
CA VAL A 14 8.67 -27.05 -1.57
C VAL A 14 9.88 -27.95 -1.79
N LEU A 15 10.53 -28.36 -0.70
CA LEU A 15 11.58 -29.37 -0.74
C LEU A 15 11.09 -30.63 0.00
N GLY A 16 11.13 -31.76 -0.68
CA GLY A 16 11.17 -33.10 -0.07
C GLY A 16 9.85 -33.65 0.46
N ASP A 17 9.46 -33.29 1.68
CA ASP A 17 8.59 -34.17 2.49
C ASP A 17 7.50 -33.42 3.26
N GLY A 18 6.66 -32.64 2.56
CA GLY A 18 5.31 -32.27 3.02
C GLY A 18 5.16 -31.62 4.42
N ARG A 19 6.25 -31.17 5.05
CA ARG A 19 6.26 -30.58 6.40
C ARG A 19 6.55 -29.09 6.32
N LEU A 20 5.60 -28.28 6.79
CA LEU A 20 5.76 -26.85 7.03
C LEU A 20 6.76 -26.64 8.18
N VAL A 21 8.02 -26.40 7.86
CA VAL A 21 8.99 -25.89 8.86
C VAL A 21 8.82 -24.39 8.99
N ARG A 22 7.93 -23.95 9.90
CA ARG A 22 8.11 -22.64 10.53
C ARG A 22 9.33 -22.73 11.43
N ALA A 23 10.49 -22.34 10.90
CA ALA A 23 11.67 -22.13 11.72
C ALA A 23 11.39 -20.94 12.67
N LEU A 24 11.01 -21.25 13.91
CA LEU A 24 11.01 -20.30 15.02
C LEU A 24 12.47 -19.94 15.31
N ALA A 25 12.87 -18.76 14.86
CA ALA A 25 14.16 -18.19 15.17
C ALA A 25 14.36 -18.13 16.69
N LYS A 26 15.49 -18.68 17.17
CA LYS A 26 15.91 -18.56 18.56
C LYS A 26 16.08 -17.07 18.89
N LYS A 27 15.37 -16.62 19.93
CA LYS A 27 15.45 -15.27 20.50
C LYS A 27 16.87 -15.02 21.02
N ALA A 28 17.65 -14.25 20.25
CA ALA A 28 18.94 -13.74 20.71
C ALA A 28 18.70 -12.66 21.77
N LYS A 29 19.46 -12.76 22.87
CA LYS A 29 19.44 -11.83 24.00
C LYS A 29 20.01 -10.48 23.54
N ALA A 30 19.16 -9.45 23.49
CA ALA A 30 19.60 -8.09 23.20
C ALA A 30 20.45 -7.54 24.36
N PRO A 31 21.58 -6.88 24.09
CA PRO A 31 22.31 -6.14 25.12
C PRO A 31 21.52 -4.90 25.55
N GLU A 32 21.53 -4.67 26.85
CA GLU A 32 20.91 -3.55 27.53
C GLU A 32 21.73 -2.26 27.35
N LYS A 33 21.01 -1.12 27.33
CA LYS A 33 21.44 0.29 27.34
C LYS A 33 21.56 1.01 25.99
N ALA A 34 20.48 1.72 25.66
CA ALA A 34 20.58 3.08 25.14
C ALA A 34 19.71 3.97 26.05
N GLY A 35 20.26 5.10 26.48
CA GLY A 35 19.65 6.02 27.43
C GLY A 35 18.26 6.47 27.00
N ALA A 36 17.43 6.78 28.01
CA ALA A 36 16.11 7.36 27.81
C ALA A 36 16.21 8.54 26.84
N ALA A 37 15.59 8.39 25.66
CA ALA A 37 15.35 9.52 24.78
C ALA A 37 14.54 10.57 25.57
N PRO A 38 14.89 11.87 25.49
CA PRO A 38 14.11 12.91 26.13
C PRO A 38 12.64 12.79 25.69
N PRO A 39 11.67 13.09 26.57
CA PRO A 39 10.27 13.02 26.23
C PRO A 39 10.02 13.80 24.93
N PRO A 40 9.27 13.26 23.96
CA PRO A 40 9.03 13.96 22.71
C PRO A 40 8.40 15.33 23.06
N PRO A 41 8.99 16.45 22.62
CA PRO A 41 8.36 17.75 22.80
C PRO A 41 6.94 17.73 22.24
N PRO A 42 6.04 18.54 22.84
CA PRO A 42 4.61 18.53 22.54
C PRO A 42 4.36 18.57 21.04
N SER A 43 3.43 17.73 20.60
CA SER A 43 2.95 17.61 19.23
C SER A 43 2.47 18.96 18.72
N GLY A 44 3.35 19.69 18.03
CA GLY A 44 3.11 21.08 17.61
C GLY A 44 4.37 21.87 17.23
N SER A 45 5.57 21.30 17.39
CA SER A 45 6.79 21.89 16.85
C SER A 45 6.74 21.87 15.32
N GLY A 46 6.86 23.03 14.65
CA GLY A 46 6.82 23.22 13.20
C GLY A 46 7.98 22.58 12.42
N VAL A 47 8.37 21.36 12.79
CA VAL A 47 9.43 20.55 12.20
C VAL A 47 8.96 19.09 12.15
N VAL A 48 9.12 18.45 11.00
CA VAL A 48 8.73 17.06 10.79
C VAL A 48 9.82 16.14 11.30
N ARG A 49 9.66 15.65 12.54
CA ARG A 49 10.64 14.75 13.17
C ARG A 49 10.78 13.42 12.43
N GLY A 50 12.01 12.99 12.20
CA GLY A 50 12.33 11.69 11.64
C GLY A 50 12.14 11.60 10.12
N ALA A 51 11.99 12.73 9.44
CA ALA A 51 12.00 12.78 7.98
C ALA A 51 13.43 12.78 7.42
N ASN A 52 14.39 13.32 8.17
CA ASN A 52 15.80 13.27 7.76
C ASN A 52 16.46 11.93 8.17
N ILE A 53 17.14 11.30 7.20
CA ILE A 53 17.91 10.06 7.38
C ILE A 53 19.43 10.30 7.48
N LEU A 54 19.90 11.52 7.20
CA LEU A 54 21.31 11.88 7.19
C LEU A 54 21.80 12.21 8.60
N LYS A 55 23.02 11.79 8.95
CA LYS A 55 23.61 12.01 10.28
C LYS A 55 23.82 13.48 10.64
N ASP A 56 24.23 14.28 9.65
CA ASP A 56 24.52 15.72 9.81
C ASP A 56 23.40 16.62 9.23
N GLY A 57 22.20 16.06 9.03
CA GLY A 57 21.05 16.80 8.50
C GLY A 57 20.10 17.24 9.60
N ALA A 58 19.42 18.36 9.37
CA ALA A 58 18.28 18.78 10.18
C ALA A 58 16.97 18.23 9.58
N ASP A 59 15.98 17.98 10.43
CA ASP A 59 14.63 17.67 9.99
C ASP A 59 14.00 18.89 9.26
N PRO A 60 13.22 18.67 8.19
CA PRO A 60 12.62 19.76 7.42
C PRO A 60 11.55 20.50 8.25
N PRO A 61 11.51 21.85 8.18
CA PRO A 61 10.46 22.64 8.79
C PRO A 61 9.13 22.50 8.04
N ILE A 62 8.03 22.69 8.76
CA ILE A 62 6.69 22.76 8.18
C ILE A 62 6.48 24.19 7.66
N LEU A 63 6.17 24.30 6.37
CA LEU A 63 5.93 25.56 5.65
C LEU A 63 4.45 25.93 5.74
N PRO A 64 4.05 27.18 5.42
CA PRO A 64 2.65 27.55 5.33
C PRO A 64 1.93 26.76 4.23
N ASP A 65 0.62 26.56 4.41
CA ASP A 65 -0.21 25.73 3.52
C ASP A 65 -0.17 26.16 2.04
N SER A 66 0.10 27.44 1.75
CA SER A 66 0.20 28.00 0.41
C SER A 66 1.44 27.56 -0.38
N GLU A 67 2.48 27.05 0.29
CA GLU A 67 3.68 26.55 -0.37
C GLU A 67 3.51 25.11 -0.85
N TYR A 68 2.51 24.39 -0.32
CA TYR A 68 2.21 23.03 -0.74
C TYR A 68 1.24 23.03 -1.93
N PRO A 69 1.45 22.15 -2.92
CA PRO A 69 0.53 22.02 -4.03
C PRO A 69 -0.88 21.60 -3.60
N ASP A 70 -1.91 22.04 -4.35
CA ASP A 70 -3.32 21.77 -4.06
C ASP A 70 -3.66 20.27 -3.94
N TRP A 71 -2.96 19.41 -4.70
CA TRP A 71 -3.20 17.96 -4.66
C TRP A 71 -2.95 17.35 -3.28
N LEU A 72 -2.13 17.98 -2.42
CA LEU A 72 -1.84 17.48 -1.07
C LEU A 72 -3.13 17.40 -0.23
N TRP A 73 -3.97 18.42 -0.36
CA TRP A 73 -5.21 18.55 0.39
C TRP A 73 -6.30 17.62 -0.10
N THR A 74 -6.15 17.01 -1.28
CA THR A 74 -7.14 16.06 -1.82
C THR A 74 -6.82 14.59 -1.53
N ILE A 75 -5.60 14.24 -1.10
CA ILE A 75 -5.19 12.82 -0.92
C ILE A 75 -6.00 12.07 0.13
N HIS A 76 -6.42 12.76 1.19
CA HIS A 76 -7.14 12.12 2.29
C HIS A 76 -8.60 11.77 1.93
N GLN A 77 -9.10 12.31 0.82
CA GLN A 77 -10.45 12.02 0.37
C GLN A 77 -10.52 10.57 -0.11
N PRO A 78 -11.51 9.78 0.33
CA PRO A 78 -11.63 8.40 -0.09
C PRO A 78 -11.87 8.36 -1.60
N ASN A 79 -11.16 7.47 -2.28
CA ASN A 79 -11.48 7.19 -3.68
C ASN A 79 -12.91 6.65 -3.78
N PRO A 80 -13.65 6.99 -4.86
CA PRO A 80 -14.98 6.44 -5.08
C PRO A 80 -14.93 4.90 -5.08
N PRO A 81 -15.94 4.24 -4.49
CA PRO A 81 -15.99 2.80 -4.46
C PRO A 81 -16.13 2.22 -5.87
N PHE A 82 -15.66 0.99 -6.05
CA PHE A 82 -15.65 0.34 -7.36
C PHE A 82 -17.05 0.23 -7.99
N GLU A 83 -18.09 -0.04 -7.19
CA GLU A 83 -19.44 -0.23 -7.71
C GLU A 83 -20.03 1.08 -8.26
N GLU A 84 -19.79 2.21 -7.59
CA GLU A 84 -20.23 3.53 -8.09
C GLU A 84 -19.51 3.91 -9.39
N LEU A 85 -18.21 3.58 -9.50
CA LEU A 85 -17.45 3.78 -10.74
C LEU A 85 -17.97 2.89 -11.88
N LEU A 86 -18.37 1.67 -11.55
CA LEU A 86 -18.97 0.74 -12.50
C LEU A 86 -20.30 1.27 -13.04
N GLU A 87 -21.20 1.67 -12.14
CA GLU A 87 -22.51 2.24 -12.51
C GLU A 87 -22.35 3.50 -13.37
N ARG A 88 -21.43 4.40 -13.02
CA ARG A 88 -21.15 5.60 -13.82
C ARG A 88 -20.59 5.26 -15.19
N ALA A 89 -19.66 4.32 -15.27
CA ALA A 89 -19.07 3.88 -16.53
C ALA A 89 -20.09 3.17 -17.44
N GLU A 90 -21.05 2.44 -16.86
CA GLU A 90 -22.14 1.80 -17.60
C GLU A 90 -23.16 2.82 -18.13
N ARG A 91 -23.46 3.87 -17.35
CA ARG A 91 -24.41 4.92 -17.73
C ARG A 91 -23.85 5.88 -18.79
N ASP A 92 -22.67 6.44 -18.52
CA ASP A 92 -22.09 7.57 -19.28
C ASP A 92 -20.93 7.14 -20.19
N GLY A 93 -20.50 5.88 -20.09
CA GLY A 93 -19.35 5.35 -20.80
C GLY A 93 -18.04 5.50 -20.01
N VAL A 94 -17.08 4.61 -20.25
CA VAL A 94 -15.77 4.59 -19.55
C VAL A 94 -14.94 5.86 -19.81
N ASP A 95 -15.09 6.47 -20.99
CA ASP A 95 -14.36 7.68 -21.37
C ASP A 95 -14.84 8.94 -20.62
N SER A 96 -16.03 8.88 -20.01
CA SER A 96 -16.56 9.97 -19.17
C SER A 96 -15.87 10.06 -17.81
N LEU A 97 -15.20 8.99 -17.37
CA LEU A 97 -14.50 8.94 -16.10
C LEU A 97 -13.14 9.65 -16.21
N GLY A 98 -12.70 10.25 -15.12
CA GLY A 98 -11.34 10.81 -15.05
C GLY A 98 -10.27 9.72 -15.23
N TYR A 99 -9.09 10.07 -15.72
CA TYR A 99 -7.99 9.12 -15.95
C TYR A 99 -7.68 8.23 -14.74
N PHE A 100 -7.67 8.81 -13.53
CA PHE A 100 -7.43 8.07 -12.29
C PHE A 100 -8.57 7.08 -11.97
N GLU A 101 -9.81 7.44 -12.25
CA GLU A 101 -10.99 6.62 -12.01
C GLU A 101 -11.04 5.44 -12.99
N GLN A 102 -10.71 5.66 -14.27
CA GLN A 102 -10.58 4.59 -15.26
C GLN A 102 -9.56 3.53 -14.82
N ARG A 103 -8.39 3.98 -14.32
CA ARG A 103 -7.37 3.07 -13.78
C ARG A 103 -7.86 2.31 -12.55
N LEU A 104 -8.61 2.97 -11.67
CA LEU A 104 -9.17 2.35 -10.46
C LEU A 104 -10.23 1.29 -10.82
N LEU A 105 -11.09 1.58 -11.80
CA LEU A 105 -12.08 0.66 -12.34
C LEU A 105 -11.42 -0.64 -12.84
N LEU A 106 -10.39 -0.54 -13.69
CA LEU A 106 -9.66 -1.71 -14.20
C LEU A 106 -9.03 -2.55 -13.08
N ARG A 107 -8.49 -1.88 -12.05
CA ARG A 107 -7.92 -2.55 -10.87
C ARG A 107 -9.01 -3.27 -10.05
N GLY A 108 -10.18 -2.65 -9.92
CA GLY A 108 -11.35 -3.22 -9.26
C GLY A 108 -11.86 -4.49 -9.97
N TYR A 109 -11.99 -4.47 -11.29
CA TYR A 109 -12.34 -5.66 -12.08
C TYR A 109 -11.36 -6.81 -11.88
N SER A 110 -10.06 -6.50 -11.94
CA SER A 110 -9.00 -7.50 -11.72
C SER A 110 -9.11 -8.13 -10.32
N LYS A 111 -9.38 -7.30 -9.31
CA LYS A 111 -9.55 -7.75 -7.92
C LYS A 111 -10.80 -8.61 -7.75
N LYS A 112 -11.95 -8.21 -8.33
CA LYS A 112 -13.21 -8.96 -8.29
C LYS A 112 -13.05 -10.36 -8.90
N ARG A 113 -12.47 -10.43 -10.10
CA ARG A 113 -12.18 -11.69 -10.79
C ARG A 113 -11.26 -12.63 -10.01
N ILE A 114 -10.19 -12.10 -9.41
CA ILE A 114 -9.27 -12.92 -8.59
C ILE A 114 -9.99 -13.43 -7.32
N LYS A 115 -10.81 -12.58 -6.69
CA LYS A 115 -11.56 -12.96 -5.49
C LYS A 115 -12.57 -14.07 -5.78
N GLU A 116 -13.30 -13.97 -6.87
CA GLU A 116 -14.25 -15.00 -7.33
C GLU A 116 -13.53 -16.33 -7.62
N HIS A 117 -12.44 -16.29 -8.38
CA HIS A 117 -11.62 -17.48 -8.67
C HIS A 117 -11.06 -18.15 -7.40
N ASN A 118 -10.55 -17.35 -6.46
CA ASN A 118 -10.03 -17.88 -5.20
C ASN A 118 -11.16 -18.44 -4.31
N ALA A 119 -12.37 -17.88 -4.37
CA ALA A 119 -13.53 -18.37 -3.64
C ALA A 119 -14.03 -19.71 -4.19
N GLU A 120 -13.99 -19.90 -5.51
CA GLU A 120 -14.35 -21.18 -6.15
C GLU A 120 -13.36 -22.28 -5.80
N ARG A 121 -12.06 -21.99 -5.82
CA ARG A 121 -11.00 -22.96 -5.50
C ARG A 121 -10.83 -23.25 -4.02
N GLY A 122 -11.40 -22.41 -3.16
CA GLY A 122 -11.38 -22.54 -1.71
C GLY A 122 -12.58 -23.31 -1.13
N LYS A 123 -13.59 -23.59 -1.96
CA LYS A 123 -14.67 -24.54 -1.65
C LYS A 123 -14.19 -25.95 -1.97
#